data_AF-A0A524FL81-F1
#
_entry.id   AF-A0A524FL81-F1
#
_cell.length_a   1.000
_cell.length_b   1.000
_cell.length_c   1.000
_cell.angle_alpha   90.00
_cell.angle_beta   90.00
_cell.angle_gamma   90.00
#
_symmetry.space_group_name_H-M   'P 1'
#
loop_
_entity.id
_entity.type
_entity.pdbx_description
1 polymer ?
#
loop_
_entity_poly.entity_id
_entity_poly.type
_entity_poly.pdbx_seq_one_letter_code
_entity_poly.pdbx_strand_id
1 'polypeptide(L)'
;MIENPFDLVINSVNYLLLIIIIICACAAVSKSEESQKKERDTKFESLPPYIRKELSRTATIKEQRDSYSSTGMSGYIRPIPGVAGSLTAVKQPSAKPDQKVKALRGGEFIGNRMRFKVKVLNESQFTITDVKVFLISYPRAALRLDSEDDDVQFPKIEPSGYRSPSFDFLPTQDCVRGEIVAGVSYLDERGQPHLLNTKPFIIRSVCDLLLPDQISPSDFELKLKEMNCGEIVVKVTEWTPEEMHEKVLRILEESNFYEVDSSNSLEDNVYQATISGNAKGKYTGKSVATKVLISGISHERGASCTIQVSGEDQAMILPAIDDLRERLSAWLCPMCGSSLTIKNVEDLRTGKIIICPFCGVSIGR
;
A
#
# COMPACT_ATOMS: atom_id res chain seq x y z
N MET A 1 36.19 -58.33 5.61
CA MET A 1 35.23 -57.68 4.70
C MET A 1 36.04 -57.17 3.54
N ILE A 2 35.90 -57.81 2.37
CA ILE A 2 36.63 -57.47 1.16
C ILE A 2 35.69 -56.55 0.38
N GLU A 3 35.99 -55.26 0.34
CA GLU A 3 35.24 -54.30 -0.46
C GLU A 3 35.40 -54.67 -1.94
N ASN A 4 34.27 -54.76 -2.63
CA ASN A 4 34.23 -55.17 -4.03
C ASN A 4 34.88 -54.07 -4.88
N PRO A 5 35.90 -54.38 -5.69
CA PRO A 5 36.59 -53.39 -6.53
C PRO A 5 35.68 -52.77 -7.61
N PHE A 6 34.46 -53.28 -7.78
CA PHE A 6 33.46 -52.75 -8.72
C PHE A 6 32.79 -51.46 -8.24
N ASP A 7 32.62 -51.25 -6.94
CA ASP A 7 31.92 -50.05 -6.42
C ASP A 7 32.77 -48.77 -6.55
N LEU A 8 34.11 -48.92 -6.58
CA LEU A 8 35.02 -47.80 -6.78
C LEU A 8 34.96 -47.25 -8.23
N VAL A 9 34.74 -48.14 -9.21
CA VAL A 9 34.69 -47.76 -10.62
C VAL A 9 33.39 -47.00 -10.93
N ILE A 10 32.26 -47.45 -10.39
CA ILE A 10 30.94 -46.81 -10.61
C ILE A 10 30.93 -45.37 -10.05
N ASN A 11 31.50 -45.17 -8.86
CA ASN A 11 31.59 -43.84 -8.27
C ASN A 11 32.50 -42.89 -9.06
N SER A 12 33.58 -43.40 -9.66
CA SER A 12 34.48 -42.57 -10.48
C SER A 12 33.81 -42.07 -11.79
N VAL A 13 32.98 -42.91 -12.42
CA VAL A 13 32.27 -42.55 -13.66
C VAL A 13 31.16 -41.54 -13.39
N ASN A 14 30.41 -41.71 -12.30
CA ASN A 14 29.36 -40.76 -11.91
C ASN A 14 29.94 -39.37 -11.59
N TYR A 15 31.10 -39.31 -10.94
CA TYR A 15 31.76 -38.04 -10.62
C TYR A 15 32.24 -37.30 -11.88
N LEU A 16 32.78 -38.03 -12.85
CA LEU A 16 33.21 -37.45 -14.13
C LEU A 16 32.02 -36.88 -14.92
N LEU A 17 30.89 -37.58 -14.92
CA LEU A 17 29.66 -37.15 -15.60
C LEU A 17 29.10 -35.86 -14.99
N LEU A 18 29.14 -35.75 -13.66
CA LEU A 18 28.69 -34.56 -12.93
C LEU A 18 29.57 -33.33 -13.24
N ILE A 19 30.88 -33.51 -13.35
CA ILE A 19 31.82 -32.43 -13.74
C ILE A 19 31.53 -31.96 -15.17
N ILE A 20 31.27 -32.88 -16.11
CA ILE A 20 30.94 -32.52 -17.50
C ILE A 20 29.65 -31.71 -17.56
N ILE A 21 28.62 -32.09 -16.79
CA ILE A 21 27.35 -31.35 -16.72
C ILE A 21 27.56 -29.93 -16.18
N ILE A 22 28.37 -29.76 -15.13
CA ILE A 22 28.68 -28.45 -14.55
C ILE A 22 29.42 -27.58 -15.58
N ILE A 23 30.41 -28.13 -16.29
CA ILE A 23 31.16 -27.38 -17.31
C ILE A 23 30.25 -26.97 -18.48
N CYS A 24 29.36 -27.86 -18.94
CA CYS A 24 28.37 -27.54 -19.98
C CYS A 24 27.37 -26.46 -19.52
N ALA A 25 26.92 -26.51 -18.26
CA ALA A 25 26.03 -25.48 -17.69
C ALA A 25 26.72 -24.12 -17.62
N CYS A 26 27.97 -24.06 -17.16
CA CYS A 26 28.74 -22.82 -17.11
C CYS A 26 28.98 -22.22 -18.50
N ALA A 27 29.28 -23.04 -19.51
CA ALA A 27 29.47 -22.57 -20.88
C ALA A 27 28.19 -22.05 -21.54
N ALA A 28 27.03 -22.60 -21.17
CA ALA A 28 25.73 -22.14 -21.66
C ALA A 28 25.34 -20.76 -21.10
N VAL A 29 25.65 -20.51 -19.82
CA VAL A 29 25.36 -19.21 -19.17
C VAL A 29 26.15 -18.08 -19.83
N SER A 30 27.45 -18.29 -20.10
CA SER A 30 28.31 -17.26 -20.71
C SER A 30 27.87 -16.84 -22.12
N LYS A 31 27.28 -17.75 -22.92
CA LYS A 31 26.77 -17.40 -24.26
C LYS A 31 25.47 -16.57 -24.22
N SER A 32 24.69 -16.65 -23.14
CA SER A 32 23.43 -15.90 -23.03
C SER A 32 23.66 -14.41 -22.76
N GLU A 33 24.69 -14.05 -22.00
CA GLU A 33 24.98 -12.66 -21.65
C GLU A 33 25.48 -11.85 -22.87
N GLU A 34 26.26 -12.48 -23.75
CA GLU A 34 26.80 -11.81 -24.94
C GLU A 34 25.73 -11.50 -25.99
N SER A 35 24.70 -12.36 -26.09
CA SER A 35 23.54 -12.12 -26.97
C SER A 35 22.63 -11.01 -26.42
N GLN A 36 22.41 -10.95 -25.10
CA GLN A 36 21.59 -9.88 -24.49
C GLN A 36 22.26 -8.50 -24.59
N LYS A 37 23.60 -8.43 -24.58
CA LYS A 37 24.33 -7.17 -24.73
C LYS A 37 24.17 -6.57 -26.13
N LYS A 38 24.27 -7.38 -27.20
CA LYS A 38 24.06 -6.93 -28.59
C LYS A 38 22.64 -6.43 -28.88
N GLU A 39 21.62 -7.00 -28.24
CA GLU A 39 20.22 -6.57 -28.43
C GLU A 39 19.91 -5.24 -27.71
N ARG A 40 20.57 -4.96 -26.56
CA ARG A 40 20.41 -3.66 -25.88
C ARG A 40 21.00 -2.50 -26.68
N ASP A 41 22.18 -2.70 -27.27
CA ASP A 41 22.86 -1.64 -28.01
C ASP A 41 22.11 -1.26 -29.30
N THR A 42 21.50 -2.23 -29.98
CA THR A 42 20.67 -1.98 -31.18
C THR A 42 19.34 -1.28 -30.85
N LYS A 43 18.70 -1.59 -29.71
CA LYS A 43 17.50 -0.87 -29.27
C LYS A 43 17.79 0.59 -28.91
N PHE A 44 18.95 0.89 -28.32
CA PHE A 44 19.32 2.27 -27.97
C PHE A 44 19.47 3.16 -29.22
N GLU A 45 19.97 2.61 -30.32
CA GLU A 45 20.09 3.31 -31.61
C GLU A 45 18.78 3.51 -32.37
N SER A 46 17.67 2.91 -31.92
CA SER A 46 16.35 3.12 -32.52
C SER A 46 15.55 4.26 -31.88
N LEU A 47 16.00 4.79 -30.73
CA LEU A 47 15.26 5.80 -29.97
C LEU A 47 15.40 7.20 -30.59
N PRO A 48 14.37 8.06 -30.51
CA PRO A 48 14.43 9.46 -30.91
C PRO A 48 15.55 10.25 -30.19
N PRO A 49 16.17 11.27 -30.82
CA PRO A 49 17.35 11.96 -30.28
C PRO A 49 17.18 12.60 -28.89
N TYR A 50 15.97 13.08 -28.56
CA TYR A 50 15.70 13.72 -27.28
C TYR A 50 15.72 12.71 -26.10
N ILE A 51 15.18 11.50 -26.31
CA ILE A 51 15.18 10.43 -25.30
C ILE A 51 16.60 9.92 -25.05
N ARG A 52 17.45 9.82 -26.08
CA ARG A 52 18.87 9.43 -25.91
C ARG A 52 19.64 10.41 -25.04
N LYS A 53 19.38 11.72 -25.17
CA LYS A 53 20.04 12.78 -24.40
C LYS A 53 19.65 12.78 -22.93
N GLU A 54 18.43 12.34 -22.62
CA GLU A 54 17.94 12.24 -21.24
C GLU A 54 18.47 10.97 -20.55
N LEU A 55 18.49 9.84 -21.28
CA LEU A 55 19.07 8.59 -20.79
C LEU A 55 20.59 8.67 -20.57
N SER A 56 21.34 9.35 -21.45
CA SER A 56 22.78 9.53 -21.28
C SER A 56 23.14 10.40 -20.08
N ARG A 57 22.28 11.37 -19.71
CA ARG A 57 22.39 12.16 -18.48
C ARG A 57 22.16 11.33 -17.21
N THR A 58 21.26 10.35 -17.25
CA THR A 58 21.05 9.46 -16.10
C THR A 58 22.13 8.40 -15.93
N ALA A 59 22.75 7.94 -17.03
CA ALA A 59 23.84 6.97 -16.98
C ALA A 59 25.12 7.56 -16.34
N THR A 60 25.43 8.82 -16.65
CA THR A 60 26.58 9.54 -16.05
C THR A 60 26.42 9.76 -14.54
N ILE A 61 25.19 9.87 -14.03
CA ILE A 61 24.92 10.01 -12.58
C ILE A 61 25.19 8.70 -11.84
N LYS A 62 25.00 7.55 -12.49
CA LYS A 62 25.26 6.23 -11.88
C LYS A 62 26.76 5.92 -11.83
N GLU A 63 27.50 6.26 -12.88
CA GLU A 63 28.98 6.16 -12.89
C GLU A 63 29.65 7.17 -11.95
N GLN A 64 29.06 8.36 -11.74
CA GLN A 64 29.51 9.30 -10.70
C GLN A 64 29.22 8.82 -9.28
N ARG A 65 28.24 7.92 -9.07
CA ARG A 65 27.93 7.39 -7.73
C ARG A 65 28.89 6.28 -7.31
N ASP A 66 29.38 5.48 -8.26
CA ASP A 66 30.32 4.39 -7.99
C ASP A 66 31.78 4.89 -7.78
N SER A 67 32.05 6.17 -8.07
CA SER A 67 33.35 6.80 -7.81
C SER A 67 33.45 7.47 -6.43
N TYR A 68 32.38 7.53 -5.64
CA TYR A 68 32.40 7.94 -4.23
C TYR A 68 32.29 6.73 -3.31
N SER A 69 33.27 5.82 -3.37
CA SER A 69 33.45 4.83 -2.30
C SER A 69 34.01 5.53 -1.05
N SER A 70 33.29 5.35 0.04
CA SER A 70 33.47 6.00 1.34
C SER A 70 34.61 5.39 2.15
N THR A 71 35.84 5.53 1.68
CA THR A 71 37.04 5.19 2.47
C THR A 71 38.12 6.22 2.23
N GLY A 72 38.18 7.22 3.12
CA GLY A 72 39.36 8.06 3.32
C GLY A 72 39.25 9.51 2.83
N MET A 73 38.45 10.35 3.48
CA MET A 73 38.67 11.82 3.46
C MET A 73 38.42 12.43 4.84
N SER A 74 39.38 12.25 5.76
CA SER A 74 39.59 13.16 6.88
C SER A 74 40.44 14.33 6.37
N GLY A 75 39.85 15.20 5.54
CA GLY A 75 40.47 16.41 5.04
C GLY A 75 40.10 17.60 5.91
N TYR A 76 41.10 18.24 6.52
CA TYR A 76 40.96 19.51 7.21
C TYR A 76 40.33 20.57 6.28
N ILE A 77 39.12 21.02 6.61
CA ILE A 77 38.50 22.18 5.99
C ILE A 77 39.30 23.40 6.44
N ARG A 78 40.18 23.91 5.58
CA ARG A 78 40.81 25.21 5.81
C ARG A 78 39.78 26.31 5.48
N PRO A 79 39.53 27.27 6.40
CA PRO A 79 38.67 28.39 6.09
C PRO A 79 39.28 29.21 4.95
N ILE A 80 38.46 29.59 3.97
CA ILE A 80 38.86 30.47 2.87
C ILE A 80 39.22 31.84 3.49
N PRO A 81 40.49 32.27 3.40
CA PRO A 81 40.90 33.58 3.92
C PRO A 81 40.19 34.68 3.12
N GLY A 82 39.45 35.55 3.80
CA GLY A 82 38.78 36.71 3.17
C GLY A 82 37.25 36.69 3.16
N VAL A 83 36.60 35.61 3.59
CA VAL A 83 35.13 35.54 3.74
C VAL A 83 34.72 35.71 5.21
N ALA A 84 35.31 36.70 5.88
CA ALA A 84 35.01 37.06 7.26
C ALA A 84 34.17 38.35 7.26
N GLY A 85 32.90 38.23 6.89
CA GLY A 85 31.99 39.38 6.94
C GLY A 85 30.58 39.04 6.48
N SER A 86 29.64 39.07 7.43
CA SER A 86 28.19 39.05 7.21
C SER A 86 27.53 37.69 6.89
N LEU A 87 27.76 36.67 7.72
CA LEU A 87 26.71 35.70 8.01
C LEU A 87 26.02 36.13 9.31
N THR A 88 25.18 37.16 9.23
CA THR A 88 24.20 37.43 10.29
C THR A 88 23.31 36.22 10.35
N ALA A 89 23.41 35.44 11.43
CA ALA A 89 22.50 34.36 11.72
C ALA A 89 21.08 34.93 11.64
N VAL A 90 20.37 34.58 10.58
CA VAL A 90 18.95 34.89 10.43
C VAL A 90 18.28 34.15 11.57
N LYS A 91 18.02 34.87 12.67
CA LYS A 91 17.19 34.37 13.76
C LYS A 91 15.88 33.95 13.13
N GLN A 92 15.67 32.64 13.00
CA GLN A 92 14.36 32.11 12.62
C GLN A 92 13.36 32.64 13.64
N PRO A 93 12.35 33.44 13.24
CA PRO A 93 11.37 33.96 14.16
C PRO A 93 10.58 32.78 14.75
N SER A 94 10.91 32.42 15.99
CA SER A 94 10.34 31.28 16.71
C SER A 94 9.09 31.68 17.47
N ALA A 95 8.06 32.06 16.73
CA ALA A 95 6.69 32.05 17.22
C ALA A 95 5.83 31.87 15.98
N LYS A 96 5.31 30.66 15.76
CA LYS A 96 4.26 30.46 14.75
C LYS A 96 3.10 31.36 15.19
N PRO A 97 2.79 32.46 14.48
CA PRO A 97 1.57 33.20 14.78
C PRO A 97 0.42 32.20 14.69
N ASP A 98 -0.58 32.32 15.57
CA ASP A 98 -1.80 31.52 15.49
C ASP A 98 -2.33 31.60 14.04
N GLN A 99 -2.06 30.56 13.25
CA GLN A 99 -2.46 30.51 11.85
C GLN A 99 -3.97 30.33 11.84
N LYS A 100 -4.68 31.45 11.66
CA LYS A 100 -6.14 31.50 11.61
C LYS A 100 -6.70 30.93 10.29
N VAL A 101 -5.86 30.49 9.35
CA VAL A 101 -6.30 29.79 8.14
C VAL A 101 -5.99 28.30 8.30
N LYS A 102 -6.99 27.45 8.09
CA LYS A 102 -6.87 25.99 8.21
C LYS A 102 -7.14 25.31 6.88
N ALA A 103 -6.34 24.29 6.57
CA ALA A 103 -6.56 23.40 5.44
C ALA A 103 -6.99 22.02 5.96
N LEU A 104 -8.24 21.66 5.70
CA LEU A 104 -8.81 20.35 6.00
C LEU A 104 -8.95 19.56 4.70
N ARG A 105 -9.10 18.24 4.82
CA ARG A 105 -9.16 17.32 3.67
C ARG A 105 -10.14 16.20 3.95
N GLY A 106 -10.71 15.65 2.88
CA GLY A 106 -11.53 14.46 2.91
C GLY A 106 -11.54 13.82 1.53
N GLY A 107 -11.97 12.57 1.44
CA GLY A 107 -12.10 11.90 0.17
C GLY A 107 -13.04 10.72 0.27
N GLU A 108 -13.68 10.39 -0.84
CA GLU A 108 -14.68 9.33 -0.95
C GLU A 108 -14.67 8.77 -2.37
N PHE A 109 -14.91 7.46 -2.52
CA PHE A 109 -15.17 6.86 -3.81
C PHE A 109 -16.65 7.07 -4.18
N ILE A 110 -16.91 7.73 -5.31
CA ILE A 110 -18.24 7.93 -5.88
C ILE A 110 -18.30 7.14 -7.17
N GLY A 111 -18.90 5.95 -7.12
CA GLY A 111 -18.95 5.04 -8.26
C GLY A 111 -17.56 4.55 -8.65
N ASN A 112 -17.05 4.98 -9.81
CA ASN A 112 -15.72 4.62 -10.31
C ASN A 112 -14.69 5.75 -10.18
N ARG A 113 -14.99 6.80 -9.41
CA ARG A 113 -14.13 7.98 -9.26
C ARG A 113 -13.80 8.19 -7.80
N MET A 114 -12.52 8.40 -7.49
CA MET A 114 -12.10 8.85 -6.18
C MET A 114 -12.14 10.37 -6.14
N ARG A 115 -13.05 10.94 -5.35
CA ARG A 115 -13.18 12.40 -5.18
C ARG A 115 -12.43 12.83 -3.94
N PHE A 116 -11.36 13.59 -4.12
CA PHE A 116 -10.59 14.19 -3.04
C PHE A 116 -10.95 15.67 -2.89
N LYS A 117 -11.32 16.11 -1.68
CA LYS A 117 -11.72 17.49 -1.38
C LYS A 117 -10.76 18.12 -0.39
N VAL A 118 -10.37 19.36 -0.65
CA VAL A 118 -9.57 20.18 0.27
C VAL A 118 -10.41 21.37 0.70
N LYS A 119 -10.72 21.47 1.99
CA LYS A 119 -11.48 22.59 2.56
C LYS A 119 -10.52 23.61 3.16
N VAL A 120 -10.47 24.80 2.57
CA VAL A 120 -9.73 25.95 3.09
C VAL A 120 -10.68 26.81 3.89
N LEU A 121 -10.43 26.94 5.20
CA LEU A 121 -11.24 27.71 6.14
C LEU A 121 -10.46 28.94 6.60
N ASN A 122 -11.02 30.13 6.40
CA ASN A 122 -10.46 31.38 6.88
C ASN A 122 -11.10 31.76 8.23
N GLU A 123 -10.51 31.37 9.35
CA GLU A 123 -10.93 31.79 10.70
C GLU A 123 -10.32 33.14 11.11
N SER A 124 -9.63 33.83 10.20
CA SER A 124 -9.11 35.17 10.46
C SER A 124 -10.22 36.22 10.36
N GLN A 125 -9.94 37.42 10.86
CA GLN A 125 -10.85 38.56 10.77
C GLN A 125 -10.72 39.31 9.45
N PHE A 126 -9.78 38.92 8.58
CA PHE A 126 -9.47 39.61 7.34
C PHE A 126 -9.69 38.69 6.13
N THR A 127 -9.95 39.29 4.98
CA THR A 127 -10.08 38.57 3.71
C THR A 127 -8.68 38.12 3.25
N ILE A 128 -8.55 36.85 2.87
CA ILE A 128 -7.33 36.34 2.19
C ILE A 128 -7.56 36.34 0.68
N THR A 129 -6.51 36.61 -0.09
CA THR A 129 -6.56 36.70 -1.55
C THR A 129 -5.63 35.70 -2.23
N ASP A 130 -5.80 35.53 -3.54
CA ASP A 130 -4.95 34.69 -4.40
C ASP A 130 -4.76 33.27 -3.85
N VAL A 131 -5.88 32.66 -3.44
CA VAL A 131 -5.88 31.33 -2.82
C VAL A 131 -5.72 30.28 -3.91
N LYS A 132 -4.60 29.56 -3.90
CA LYS A 132 -4.30 28.43 -4.79
C LYS A 132 -4.24 27.14 -3.99
N VAL A 133 -5.06 26.17 -4.36
CA VAL A 133 -5.02 24.81 -3.80
C VAL A 133 -4.44 23.89 -4.86
N PHE A 134 -3.42 23.10 -4.51
CA PHE A 134 -2.73 22.25 -5.49
C PHE A 134 -2.35 20.91 -4.89
N LEU A 135 -2.23 19.88 -5.73
CA LEU A 135 -1.78 18.55 -5.31
C LEU A 135 -0.25 18.54 -5.20
N ILE A 136 0.25 18.17 -4.01
CA ILE A 136 1.69 17.98 -3.78
C ILE A 136 2.11 16.57 -4.24
N SER A 137 1.34 15.55 -3.85
CA SER A 137 1.60 14.16 -4.21
C SER A 137 0.33 13.31 -4.18
N TYR A 138 0.30 12.27 -5.01
CA TYR A 138 -0.73 11.24 -5.04
C TYR A 138 -0.15 9.97 -5.72
N PRO A 139 -0.74 8.78 -5.50
CA PRO A 139 -0.21 7.53 -6.07
C PRO A 139 -0.49 7.43 -7.59
N ARG A 140 0.34 8.09 -8.40
CA ARG A 140 0.20 8.16 -9.88
C ARG A 140 0.14 6.80 -10.60
N ALA A 141 0.67 5.75 -9.99
CA ALA A 141 0.60 4.40 -10.55
C ALA A 141 -0.81 3.79 -10.49
N ALA A 142 -1.60 4.17 -9.48
CA ALA A 142 -2.92 3.62 -9.18
C ALA A 142 -4.06 4.60 -9.41
N LEU A 143 -3.76 5.91 -9.51
CA LEU A 143 -4.72 6.99 -9.72
C LEU A 143 -4.24 7.91 -10.85
N ARG A 144 -5.15 8.21 -11.77
CA ARG A 144 -4.97 9.25 -12.79
C ARG A 144 -5.91 10.41 -12.49
N LEU A 145 -5.40 11.64 -12.48
CA LEU A 145 -6.26 12.82 -12.34
C LEU A 145 -7.18 12.94 -13.57
N ASP A 146 -8.47 13.18 -13.37
CA ASP A 146 -9.44 13.36 -14.47
C ASP A 146 -9.33 14.75 -15.10
N SER A 147 -8.88 15.73 -14.33
CA SER A 147 -8.53 17.08 -14.78
C SER A 147 -7.07 17.13 -15.27
N GLU A 148 -6.79 18.01 -16.24
CA GLU A 148 -5.42 18.32 -16.66
C GLU A 148 -4.69 19.16 -15.60
N ASP A 149 -5.43 20.06 -14.93
CA ASP A 149 -4.89 20.95 -13.90
C ASP A 149 -4.80 20.25 -12.54
N ASP A 150 -3.62 20.29 -11.93
CA ASP A 150 -3.36 19.82 -10.56
C ASP A 150 -3.56 20.91 -9.49
N ASP A 151 -4.04 22.09 -9.91
CA ASP A 151 -4.39 23.21 -9.04
C ASP A 151 -5.75 23.83 -9.34
N VAL A 152 -6.31 24.48 -8.31
CA VAL A 152 -7.55 25.25 -8.39
C VAL A 152 -7.34 26.57 -7.68
N GLN A 153 -7.70 27.67 -8.35
CA GLN A 153 -7.47 29.03 -7.87
C GLN A 153 -8.77 29.75 -7.52
N PHE A 154 -8.72 30.57 -6.48
CA PHE A 154 -9.81 31.43 -6.03
C PHE A 154 -9.28 32.83 -5.76
N PRO A 155 -9.99 33.88 -6.17
CA PRO A 155 -9.51 35.26 -6.00
C PRO A 155 -9.47 35.68 -4.54
N LYS A 156 -10.45 35.23 -3.72
CA LYS A 156 -10.53 35.58 -2.31
C LYS A 156 -11.40 34.63 -1.48
N ILE A 157 -11.15 34.62 -0.17
CA ILE A 157 -11.99 33.99 0.86
C ILE A 157 -12.24 34.99 2.00
N GLU A 158 -13.51 35.35 2.21
CA GLU A 158 -13.93 36.30 3.24
C GLU A 158 -13.68 35.77 4.67
N PRO A 159 -13.66 36.65 5.69
CA PRO A 159 -13.57 36.25 7.09
C PRO A 159 -14.66 35.23 7.45
N SER A 160 -14.29 34.19 8.20
CA SER A 160 -15.15 33.03 8.52
C SER A 160 -15.69 32.25 7.31
N GLY A 161 -15.24 32.58 6.09
CA GLY A 161 -15.61 31.91 4.85
C GLY A 161 -14.79 30.65 4.59
N TYR A 162 -15.24 29.84 3.64
CA TYR A 162 -14.49 28.67 3.17
C TYR A 162 -14.64 28.41 1.67
N ARG A 163 -13.66 27.70 1.12
CA ARG A 163 -13.70 27.10 -0.23
C ARG A 163 -13.36 25.62 -0.14
N SER A 164 -13.90 24.82 -1.06
CA SER A 164 -13.71 23.37 -1.06
C SER A 164 -13.51 22.82 -2.47
N PRO A 165 -12.38 23.14 -3.13
CA PRO A 165 -12.02 22.50 -4.39
C PRO A 165 -12.01 20.98 -4.27
N SER A 166 -12.36 20.33 -5.37
CA SER A 166 -12.41 18.87 -5.51
C SER A 166 -11.48 18.46 -6.64
N PHE A 167 -10.74 17.38 -6.43
CA PHE A 167 -9.90 16.71 -7.42
C PHE A 167 -10.46 15.32 -7.62
N ASP A 168 -10.92 15.04 -8.85
CA ASP A 168 -11.47 13.74 -9.19
C ASP A 168 -10.37 12.88 -9.82
N PHE A 169 -10.18 11.67 -9.29
CA PHE A 169 -9.22 10.69 -9.77
C PHE A 169 -9.95 9.47 -10.35
N LEU A 170 -9.43 8.97 -11.47
CA LEU A 170 -9.78 7.70 -12.07
C LEU A 170 -8.81 6.62 -11.59
N PRO A 171 -9.28 5.57 -10.92
CA PRO A 171 -8.45 4.40 -10.62
C PRO A 171 -7.95 3.74 -11.89
N THR A 172 -6.66 3.41 -11.91
CA THR A 172 -6.02 2.65 -12.99
C THR A 172 -5.70 1.21 -12.57
N GLN A 173 -5.88 0.91 -11.29
CA GLN A 173 -5.65 -0.40 -10.67
C GLN A 173 -6.84 -0.76 -9.78
N ASP A 174 -7.05 -2.06 -9.56
CA ASP A 174 -8.12 -2.56 -8.71
C ASP A 174 -7.82 -2.43 -7.21
N CYS A 175 -6.55 -2.28 -6.84
CA CYS A 175 -6.17 -2.03 -5.46
C CYS A 175 -5.47 -0.68 -5.38
N VAL A 176 -6.15 0.32 -4.82
CA VAL A 176 -5.55 1.65 -4.62
C VAL A 176 -5.08 1.77 -3.17
N ARG A 177 -3.76 1.82 -3.01
CA ARG A 177 -3.11 2.20 -1.76
C ARG A 177 -2.17 3.36 -1.99
N GLY A 178 -2.23 4.36 -1.13
CA GLY A 178 -1.29 5.46 -1.14
C GLY A 178 -1.76 6.65 -0.33
N GLU A 179 -1.04 7.75 -0.43
CA GLU A 179 -1.37 8.99 0.26
C GLU A 179 -1.57 10.11 -0.76
N ILE A 180 -2.60 10.93 -0.55
CA ILE A 180 -2.79 12.19 -1.27
C ILE A 180 -2.44 13.33 -0.33
N VAL A 181 -1.53 14.18 -0.76
CA VAL A 181 -1.12 15.39 -0.03
C VAL A 181 -1.42 16.60 -0.91
N ALA A 182 -2.08 17.60 -0.34
CA ALA A 182 -2.35 18.88 -1.01
C ALA A 182 -1.76 20.06 -0.25
N GLY A 183 -1.39 21.10 -0.99
CA GLY A 183 -0.92 22.39 -0.52
C GLY A 183 -1.96 23.49 -0.75
N VAL A 184 -1.88 24.54 0.05
CA VAL A 184 -2.68 25.75 -0.06
C VAL A 184 -1.75 26.94 0.06
N SER A 185 -1.66 27.76 -1.00
CA SER A 185 -0.96 29.04 -1.01
C SER A 185 -1.99 30.18 -0.99
N TYR A 186 -1.73 31.25 -0.23
CA TYR A 186 -2.59 32.44 -0.21
C TYR A 186 -1.79 33.69 0.19
N LEU A 187 -2.35 34.87 -0.07
CA LEU A 187 -1.86 36.15 0.46
C LEU A 187 -2.75 36.62 1.61
N ASP A 188 -2.12 37.09 2.70
CA ASP A 188 -2.82 37.70 3.83
C ASP A 188 -3.20 39.17 3.56
N GLU A 189 -3.80 39.84 4.56
CA GLU A 189 -4.22 41.24 4.44
C GLU A 189 -3.07 42.23 4.22
N ARG A 190 -1.83 41.80 4.47
CA ARG A 190 -0.61 42.58 4.29
C ARG A 190 0.09 42.25 2.97
N GLY A 191 -0.50 41.38 2.16
CA GLY A 191 0.10 40.87 0.92
C GLY A 191 1.26 39.90 1.15
N GLN A 192 1.42 39.34 2.36
CA GLN A 192 2.47 38.34 2.62
C GLN A 192 2.00 36.94 2.18
N PRO A 193 2.84 36.19 1.45
CA PRO A 193 2.50 34.84 1.02
C PRO A 193 2.63 33.83 2.16
N HIS A 194 1.63 32.97 2.27
CA HIS A 194 1.61 31.85 3.23
C HIS A 194 1.40 30.53 2.49
N LEU A 195 2.05 29.48 2.97
CA LEU A 195 1.90 28.12 2.49
C LEU A 195 1.46 27.20 3.62
N LEU A 196 0.38 26.46 3.39
CA LEU A 196 -0.14 25.44 4.29
C LEU A 196 -0.14 24.09 3.57
N ASN A 197 0.28 23.05 4.27
CA ASN A 197 0.13 21.68 3.80
C ASN A 197 -1.01 21.02 4.56
N THR A 198 -1.88 20.34 3.83
CA THR A 198 -2.78 19.37 4.44
C THR A 198 -1.94 18.22 5.00
N LYS A 199 -2.42 17.56 6.04
CA LYS A 199 -1.85 16.25 6.43
C LYS A 199 -1.94 15.30 5.19
N PRO A 200 -1.31 14.10 5.17
CA PRO A 200 -1.51 13.08 4.12
C PRO A 200 -2.81 12.25 4.22
N PHE A 201 -3.69 12.29 3.19
CA PHE A 201 -4.93 11.50 3.12
C PHE A 201 -4.64 10.09 2.63
N ILE A 202 -4.74 9.12 3.53
CA ILE A 202 -4.44 7.72 3.23
C ILE A 202 -5.64 7.11 2.51
N ILE A 203 -5.43 6.68 1.27
CA ILE A 203 -6.40 5.89 0.50
C ILE A 203 -6.05 4.42 0.69
N ARG A 204 -7.07 3.65 1.09
CA ARG A 204 -7.06 2.19 1.13
C ARG A 204 -8.38 1.74 0.56
N SER A 205 -8.40 1.44 -0.73
CA SER A 205 -9.59 0.91 -1.40
C SER A 205 -9.19 -0.29 -2.22
N VAL A 206 -9.37 -1.46 -1.61
CA VAL A 206 -9.21 -2.76 -2.25
C VAL A 206 -10.60 -3.32 -2.55
N CYS A 207 -11.43 -3.48 -1.51
CA CYS A 207 -12.69 -4.20 -1.58
C CYS A 207 -13.77 -3.57 -2.47
N ASP A 208 -13.89 -2.24 -2.51
CA ASP A 208 -14.92 -1.55 -3.31
C ASP A 208 -14.68 -1.69 -4.82
N LEU A 209 -13.49 -2.17 -5.20
CA LEU A 209 -13.05 -2.34 -6.58
C LEU A 209 -12.99 -3.82 -6.99
N LEU A 210 -13.46 -4.72 -6.13
CA LEU A 210 -13.63 -6.13 -6.42
C LEU A 210 -15.10 -6.45 -6.75
N LEU A 211 -15.29 -7.46 -7.59
CA LEU A 211 -16.58 -8.06 -7.92
C LEU A 211 -16.53 -9.53 -7.50
N PRO A 212 -17.60 -10.07 -6.89
CA PRO A 212 -17.65 -11.48 -6.54
C PRO A 212 -17.61 -12.34 -7.80
N ASP A 213 -16.77 -13.37 -7.82
CA ASP A 213 -16.55 -14.23 -8.99
C ASP A 213 -16.80 -15.69 -8.66
N GLN A 214 -17.87 -16.25 -9.24
CA GLN A 214 -18.28 -17.63 -8.99
C GLN A 214 -17.31 -18.61 -9.62
N ILE A 215 -16.83 -19.58 -8.84
CA ILE A 215 -15.91 -20.61 -9.28
C ILE A 215 -16.19 -21.92 -8.55
N SER A 216 -15.95 -23.06 -9.21
CA SER A 216 -16.07 -24.36 -8.57
C SER A 216 -14.92 -24.59 -7.57
N PRO A 217 -15.12 -25.35 -6.48
CA PRO A 217 -14.05 -25.65 -5.53
C PRO A 217 -12.82 -26.33 -6.18
N SER A 218 -13.04 -27.20 -7.18
CA SER A 218 -11.95 -27.85 -7.91
C SER A 218 -11.13 -26.87 -8.75
N ASP A 219 -11.80 -25.93 -9.44
CA ASP A 219 -11.10 -24.93 -10.26
C ASP A 219 -10.39 -23.90 -9.38
N PHE A 220 -10.95 -23.59 -8.21
CA PHE A 220 -10.35 -22.71 -7.22
C PHE A 220 -9.01 -23.27 -6.71
N GLU A 221 -8.95 -24.55 -6.38
CA GLU A 221 -7.71 -25.21 -5.94
C GLU A 221 -6.65 -25.28 -7.06
N LEU A 222 -7.06 -25.40 -8.33
CA LEU A 222 -6.14 -25.27 -9.47
C LEU A 222 -5.60 -23.85 -9.58
N LYS A 223 -6.49 -22.85 -9.52
CA LYS A 223 -6.16 -21.42 -9.56
C LYS A 223 -5.18 -21.02 -8.45
N LEU A 224 -5.38 -21.51 -7.23
CA LEU A 224 -4.47 -21.24 -6.09
C LEU A 224 -3.03 -21.72 -6.35
N LYS A 225 -2.85 -22.81 -7.10
CA LYS A 225 -1.52 -23.36 -7.44
C LYS A 225 -0.82 -22.60 -8.55
N GLU A 226 -1.57 -21.96 -9.45
CA GLU A 226 -1.03 -21.25 -10.60
C GLU A 226 -0.65 -19.79 -10.27
N MET A 227 -1.37 -19.16 -9.33
CA MET A 227 -1.18 -17.76 -8.99
C MET A 227 -0.04 -17.52 -8.00
N ASN A 228 0.52 -16.31 -8.04
CA ASN A 228 1.41 -15.83 -6.99
C ASN A 228 0.62 -15.74 -5.67
N CYS A 229 1.20 -16.20 -4.57
CA CYS A 229 0.58 -16.18 -3.26
C CYS A 229 1.36 -15.31 -2.26
N GLY A 230 0.62 -14.68 -1.35
CA GLY A 230 1.14 -14.10 -0.13
C GLY A 230 0.38 -14.69 1.06
N GLU A 231 1.05 -14.78 2.20
CA GLU A 231 0.49 -15.36 3.42
C GLU A 231 0.86 -14.50 4.64
N ILE A 232 -0.07 -14.34 5.57
CA ILE A 232 0.19 -13.74 6.87
C ILE A 232 -0.57 -14.46 7.97
N VAL A 233 0.05 -14.54 9.15
CA VAL A 233 -0.59 -15.07 10.36
C VAL A 233 -0.96 -13.92 11.28
N VAL A 234 -2.23 -13.90 11.70
CA VAL A 234 -2.83 -12.93 12.61
C VAL A 234 -3.29 -13.67 13.86
N LYS A 235 -2.73 -13.29 15.02
CA LYS A 235 -3.15 -13.82 16.31
C LYS A 235 -4.09 -12.82 16.97
N VAL A 236 -5.30 -13.25 17.32
CA VAL A 236 -6.32 -12.43 17.95
C VAL A 236 -6.62 -12.99 19.32
N THR A 237 -6.24 -12.26 20.37
CA THR A 237 -6.33 -12.74 21.75
C THR A 237 -7.72 -12.61 22.33
N GLU A 238 -8.59 -11.78 21.75
CA GLU A 238 -9.88 -11.44 22.38
C GLU A 238 -11.08 -12.26 21.88
N TRP A 239 -10.91 -13.00 20.79
CA TRP A 239 -11.99 -13.70 20.08
C TRP A 239 -11.79 -15.21 20.20
N THR A 240 -12.89 -15.95 20.32
CA THR A 240 -12.84 -17.41 20.18
C THR A 240 -12.70 -17.78 18.70
N PRO A 241 -12.19 -18.98 18.36
CA PRO A 241 -12.07 -19.39 16.97
C PRO A 241 -13.42 -19.46 16.23
N GLU A 242 -14.53 -19.75 16.93
CA GLU A 242 -15.88 -19.74 16.37
C GLU A 242 -16.37 -18.32 16.05
N GLU A 243 -16.21 -17.37 16.99
CA GLU A 243 -16.53 -15.96 16.75
C GLU A 243 -15.72 -15.39 15.58
N MET A 244 -14.46 -15.83 15.45
CA MET A 244 -13.59 -15.43 14.36
C MET A 244 -14.03 -16.01 13.02
N HIS A 245 -14.52 -17.26 12.99
CA HIS A 245 -15.08 -17.88 11.79
C HIS A 245 -16.27 -17.09 11.24
N GLU A 246 -17.23 -16.73 12.10
CA GLU A 246 -18.36 -15.86 11.70
C GLU A 246 -17.89 -14.49 11.21
N LYS A 247 -16.88 -13.91 11.88
CA LYS A 247 -16.33 -12.62 11.49
C LYS A 247 -15.71 -12.64 10.09
N VAL A 248 -14.93 -13.69 9.79
CA VAL A 248 -14.27 -13.84 8.49
C VAL A 248 -15.31 -13.93 7.38
N LEU A 249 -16.40 -14.71 7.56
CA LEU A 249 -17.47 -14.79 6.56
C LEU A 249 -18.06 -13.42 6.23
N ARG A 250 -18.38 -12.62 7.27
CA ARG A 250 -18.90 -11.26 7.07
C ARG A 250 -17.88 -10.35 6.38
N ILE A 251 -16.62 -10.42 6.78
CA ILE A 251 -15.56 -9.61 6.17
C ILE A 251 -15.40 -9.95 4.68
N LEU A 252 -15.42 -11.23 4.32
CA LEU A 252 -15.32 -11.65 2.91
C LEU A 252 -16.52 -11.18 2.08
N GLU A 253 -17.74 -11.29 2.61
CA GLU A 253 -18.95 -10.78 1.97
C GLU A 253 -18.88 -9.26 1.76
N GLU A 254 -18.57 -8.50 2.82
CA GLU A 254 -18.36 -7.04 2.77
C GLU A 254 -17.19 -6.63 1.86
N SER A 255 -16.31 -7.58 1.55
CA SER A 255 -15.15 -7.38 0.68
C SER A 255 -15.38 -7.83 -0.76
N ASN A 256 -16.64 -8.15 -1.11
CA ASN A 256 -17.05 -8.61 -2.44
C ASN A 256 -16.36 -9.91 -2.89
N PHE A 257 -15.99 -10.79 -1.96
CA PHE A 257 -15.57 -12.15 -2.29
C PHE A 257 -16.79 -13.07 -2.37
N TYR A 258 -16.84 -13.88 -3.42
CA TYR A 258 -17.78 -15.00 -3.51
C TYR A 258 -17.26 -16.15 -2.65
N GLU A 259 -18.05 -16.63 -1.69
CA GLU A 259 -17.72 -17.80 -0.88
C GLU A 259 -17.73 -19.06 -1.76
N VAL A 260 -16.55 -19.68 -1.90
CA VAL A 260 -16.36 -20.88 -2.72
C VAL A 260 -16.59 -22.14 -1.88
N ASP A 261 -16.01 -22.17 -0.68
CA ASP A 261 -16.12 -23.27 0.25
C ASP A 261 -15.91 -22.78 1.69
N SER A 262 -16.63 -23.40 2.63
CA SER A 262 -16.52 -23.12 4.06
C SER A 262 -16.72 -24.42 4.82
N SER A 263 -15.67 -24.84 5.50
CA SER A 263 -15.67 -26.05 6.30
C SER A 263 -15.14 -25.76 7.70
N ASN A 264 -15.69 -26.46 8.69
CA ASN A 264 -15.20 -26.45 10.06
C ASN A 264 -15.12 -27.89 10.60
N SER A 265 -14.22 -28.07 11.54
CA SER A 265 -13.99 -29.34 12.21
C SER A 265 -13.60 -29.07 13.66
N LEU A 266 -14.03 -29.96 14.55
CA LEU A 266 -13.68 -29.93 15.96
C LEU A 266 -13.04 -31.26 16.30
N GLU A 267 -11.72 -31.26 16.43
CA GLU A 267 -10.92 -32.45 16.75
C GLU A 267 -10.11 -32.18 18.01
N ASP A 268 -10.18 -33.06 19.00
CA ASP A 268 -9.42 -32.95 20.26
C ASP A 268 -9.52 -31.57 20.95
N ASN A 269 -10.72 -30.98 20.97
CA ASN A 269 -10.99 -29.64 21.51
C ASN A 269 -10.31 -28.47 20.75
N VAL A 270 -9.73 -28.74 19.59
CA VAL A 270 -9.18 -27.75 18.68
C VAL A 270 -10.21 -27.48 17.58
N TYR A 271 -10.71 -26.25 17.53
CA TYR A 271 -11.54 -25.80 16.42
C TYR A 271 -10.64 -25.44 15.24
N GLN A 272 -10.92 -26.01 14.08
CA GLN A 272 -10.28 -25.66 12.82
C GLN A 272 -11.35 -25.31 11.78
N ALA A 273 -11.22 -24.16 11.14
CA ALA A 273 -12.09 -23.78 10.03
C ALA A 273 -11.28 -23.26 8.85
N THR A 274 -11.77 -23.55 7.65
CA THR A 274 -11.23 -23.05 6.39
C THR A 274 -12.34 -22.37 5.62
N ILE A 275 -12.12 -21.11 5.24
CA ILE A 275 -13.03 -20.36 4.37
C ILE A 275 -12.25 -19.96 3.12
N SER A 276 -12.84 -20.17 1.96
CA SER A 276 -12.26 -19.84 0.67
C SER A 276 -13.17 -18.85 -0.07
N GLY A 277 -12.60 -17.78 -0.60
CA GLY A 277 -13.30 -16.74 -1.33
C GLY A 277 -12.63 -16.41 -2.66
N ASN A 278 -13.42 -16.10 -3.69
CA ASN A 278 -12.91 -15.66 -5.00
C ASN A 278 -13.57 -14.35 -5.45
N ALA A 279 -12.76 -13.46 -5.99
CA ALA A 279 -13.20 -12.18 -6.53
C ALA A 279 -12.43 -11.85 -7.81
N LYS A 280 -12.95 -10.89 -8.55
CA LYS A 280 -12.35 -10.37 -9.78
C LYS A 280 -12.26 -8.86 -9.70
N GLY A 281 -11.11 -8.31 -10.08
CA GLY A 281 -10.92 -6.88 -10.15
C GLY A 281 -11.87 -6.22 -11.16
N LYS A 282 -12.52 -5.13 -10.75
CA LYS A 282 -13.54 -4.43 -11.56
C LYS A 282 -12.96 -3.80 -12.83
N TYR A 283 -11.71 -3.36 -12.80
CA TYR A 283 -11.05 -2.67 -13.92
C TYR A 283 -10.05 -3.56 -14.66
N THR A 284 -9.22 -4.32 -13.96
CA THR A 284 -8.25 -5.19 -14.66
C THR A 284 -8.90 -6.49 -15.13
N GLY A 285 -10.02 -6.89 -14.52
CA GLY A 285 -10.63 -8.18 -14.78
C GLY A 285 -9.78 -9.36 -14.29
N LYS A 286 -8.78 -9.10 -13.44
CA LYS A 286 -7.89 -10.15 -12.92
C LYS A 286 -8.48 -10.83 -11.69
N SER A 287 -8.26 -12.14 -11.57
CA SER A 287 -8.77 -12.94 -10.45
C SER A 287 -7.93 -12.74 -9.19
N VAL A 288 -8.59 -12.72 -8.04
CA VAL A 288 -7.98 -12.78 -6.70
C VAL A 288 -8.73 -13.80 -5.87
N ALA A 289 -7.99 -14.77 -5.35
CA ALA A 289 -8.45 -15.82 -4.46
C ALA A 289 -7.93 -15.56 -3.05
N THR A 290 -8.74 -15.87 -2.05
CA THR A 290 -8.35 -15.84 -0.64
C THR A 290 -8.74 -17.13 0.06
N LYS A 291 -7.87 -17.62 0.93
CA LYS A 291 -8.10 -18.77 1.80
C LYS A 291 -7.72 -18.37 3.21
N VAL A 292 -8.68 -18.44 4.12
CA VAL A 292 -8.50 -18.09 5.53
C VAL A 292 -8.62 -19.36 6.35
N LEU A 293 -7.55 -19.70 7.07
CA LEU A 293 -7.51 -20.82 7.99
C LEU A 293 -7.57 -20.29 9.42
N ILE A 294 -8.47 -20.82 10.22
CA ILE A 294 -8.73 -20.40 11.59
C ILE A 294 -8.47 -21.59 12.50
N SER A 295 -7.69 -21.39 13.55
CA SER A 295 -7.44 -22.42 14.55
C SER A 295 -7.39 -21.86 15.97
N GLY A 296 -7.80 -22.67 16.95
CA GLY A 296 -7.77 -22.30 18.36
C GLY A 296 -8.39 -23.38 19.23
N ILE A 297 -8.26 -23.23 20.55
CA ILE A 297 -8.97 -24.07 21.51
C ILE A 297 -10.44 -23.65 21.51
N SER A 298 -11.35 -24.60 21.37
CA SER A 298 -12.78 -24.31 21.27
C SER A 298 -13.30 -23.63 22.54
N HIS A 299 -14.16 -22.63 22.38
CA HIS A 299 -14.71 -21.79 23.45
C HIS A 299 -13.69 -21.00 24.29
N GLU A 300 -12.40 -21.10 24.00
CA GLU A 300 -11.35 -20.30 24.63
C GLU A 300 -10.97 -19.11 23.74
N ARG A 301 -10.60 -18.00 24.37
CA ARG A 301 -10.12 -16.83 23.64
C ARG A 301 -8.68 -17.04 23.17
N GLY A 302 -8.38 -16.62 21.95
CA GLY A 302 -7.04 -16.78 21.38
C GLY A 302 -7.04 -17.48 20.03
N ALA A 303 -7.84 -16.99 19.09
CA ALA A 303 -7.84 -17.50 17.72
C ALA A 303 -6.54 -17.14 16.97
N SER A 304 -6.05 -18.07 16.17
CA SER A 304 -5.01 -17.85 15.16
C SER A 304 -5.63 -17.92 13.77
N CYS A 305 -5.44 -16.89 12.96
CA CYS A 305 -5.92 -16.82 11.59
C CYS A 305 -4.74 -16.73 10.64
N THR A 306 -4.64 -17.67 9.70
CA THR A 306 -3.72 -17.60 8.57
C THR A 306 -4.50 -17.12 7.36
N ILE A 307 -4.13 -15.96 6.83
CA ILE A 307 -4.73 -15.36 5.64
C ILE A 307 -3.78 -15.62 4.47
N GLN A 308 -4.22 -16.43 3.52
CA GLN A 308 -3.55 -16.63 2.25
C GLN A 308 -4.33 -15.88 1.17
N VAL A 309 -3.64 -15.09 0.35
CA VAL A 309 -4.21 -14.42 -0.81
C VAL A 309 -3.35 -14.75 -2.02
N SER A 310 -4.01 -15.19 -3.09
CA SER A 310 -3.38 -15.43 -4.39
C SER A 310 -4.03 -14.54 -5.44
N GLY A 311 -3.23 -14.01 -6.36
CA GLY A 311 -3.75 -13.14 -7.41
C GLY A 311 -2.96 -13.24 -8.70
N GLU A 312 -3.66 -13.03 -9.81
CA GLU A 312 -3.04 -12.88 -11.13
C GLU A 312 -2.22 -11.58 -11.22
N ASP A 313 -2.56 -10.58 -10.40
CA ASP A 313 -1.78 -9.36 -10.22
C ASP A 313 -1.12 -9.33 -8.84
N GLN A 314 0.21 -9.28 -8.82
CA GLN A 314 0.97 -9.15 -7.59
C GLN A 314 0.63 -7.85 -6.83
N ALA A 315 0.22 -6.79 -7.54
CA ALA A 315 -0.19 -5.53 -6.93
C ALA A 315 -1.49 -5.65 -6.13
N MET A 316 -2.29 -6.70 -6.32
CA MET A 316 -3.54 -6.92 -5.59
C MET A 316 -3.34 -7.71 -4.29
N ILE A 317 -2.31 -8.55 -4.21
CA ILE A 317 -2.09 -9.51 -3.11
C ILE A 317 -1.86 -8.79 -1.78
N LEU A 318 -0.80 -7.97 -1.68
CA LEU A 318 -0.45 -7.32 -0.41
C LEU A 318 -1.52 -6.35 0.10
N PRO A 319 -2.15 -5.51 -0.75
CA PRO A 319 -3.26 -4.68 -0.30
C PRO A 319 -4.45 -5.48 0.22
N ALA A 320 -4.82 -6.58 -0.43
CA ALA A 320 -5.91 -7.44 0.04
C ALA A 320 -5.57 -8.12 1.38
N ILE A 321 -4.33 -8.61 1.54
CA ILE A 321 -3.85 -9.17 2.82
C ILE A 321 -3.94 -8.12 3.94
N ASP A 322 -3.44 -6.91 3.68
CA ASP A 322 -3.42 -5.83 4.67
C ASP A 322 -4.84 -5.39 5.06
N ASP A 323 -5.76 -5.30 4.10
CA ASP A 323 -7.16 -4.95 4.36
C ASP A 323 -7.88 -6.02 5.20
N LEU A 324 -7.77 -7.29 4.79
CA LEU A 324 -8.32 -8.42 5.55
C LEU A 324 -7.74 -8.48 6.96
N ARG A 325 -6.41 -8.35 7.10
CA ARG A 325 -5.74 -8.32 8.40
C ARG A 325 -6.24 -7.18 9.29
N GLU A 326 -6.36 -5.98 8.75
CA GLU A 326 -6.83 -4.80 9.48
C GLU A 326 -8.27 -4.99 9.96
N ARG A 327 -9.18 -5.47 9.10
CA ARG A 327 -10.58 -5.78 9.45
C ARG A 327 -10.70 -6.90 10.48
N LEU A 328 -9.88 -7.94 10.37
CA LEU A 328 -9.85 -9.04 11.34
C LEU A 328 -9.33 -8.61 12.71
N SER A 329 -8.39 -7.66 12.75
CA SER A 329 -7.86 -7.10 14.00
C SER A 329 -8.78 -6.02 14.60
N ALA A 330 -9.58 -5.35 13.78
CA ALA A 330 -10.46 -4.28 14.21
C ALA A 330 -11.71 -4.80 14.92
N TRP A 331 -12.20 -4.05 15.89
CA TRP A 331 -13.54 -4.27 16.44
C TRP A 331 -14.54 -3.57 15.54
N LEU A 332 -15.42 -4.32 14.88
CA LEU A 332 -16.38 -3.78 13.94
C LEU A 332 -17.77 -3.72 14.59
N CYS A 333 -18.54 -2.68 14.27
CA CYS A 333 -19.94 -2.60 14.67
C CYS A 333 -20.72 -3.75 14.00
N PRO A 334 -21.53 -4.54 14.74
CA PRO A 334 -22.25 -5.68 14.19
C PRO A 334 -23.35 -5.31 13.19
N MET A 335 -23.81 -4.05 13.19
CA MET A 335 -24.87 -3.58 12.30
C MET A 335 -24.38 -2.88 11.04
N CYS A 336 -23.23 -2.20 11.09
CA CYS A 336 -22.76 -1.38 9.98
C CYS A 336 -21.30 -1.62 9.57
N GLY A 337 -20.63 -2.61 10.18
CA GLY A 337 -19.24 -2.97 9.85
C GLY A 337 -18.19 -1.92 10.22
N SER A 338 -18.58 -0.75 10.74
CA SER A 338 -17.63 0.35 10.98
C SER A 338 -16.75 0.09 12.21
N SER A 339 -15.47 0.44 12.12
CA SER A 339 -14.48 0.24 13.18
C SER A 339 -14.79 1.04 14.45
N LEU A 340 -14.85 0.36 15.59
CA LEU A 340 -15.03 0.96 16.91
C LEU A 340 -13.72 1.54 17.43
N THR A 341 -13.81 2.65 18.16
CA THR A 341 -12.64 3.27 18.80
C THR A 341 -12.12 2.41 19.95
N ILE A 342 -10.84 2.54 20.31
CA ILE A 342 -10.24 1.80 21.44
C ILE A 342 -11.05 2.01 22.72
N LYS A 343 -11.50 3.23 22.99
CA LYS A 343 -12.35 3.54 24.15
C LYS A 343 -13.68 2.78 24.12
N ASN A 344 -14.34 2.72 22.95
CA ASN A 344 -15.57 1.96 22.77
C ASN A 344 -15.33 0.46 23.04
N VAL A 345 -14.20 -0.07 22.59
CA VAL A 345 -13.80 -1.46 22.83
C VAL A 345 -13.53 -1.72 24.31
N GLU A 346 -12.86 -0.80 25.01
CA GLU A 346 -12.65 -0.89 26.46
C GLU A 346 -13.97 -0.85 27.23
N ASP A 347 -14.88 0.06 26.87
CA ASP A 347 -16.20 0.15 27.50
C ASP A 347 -17.01 -1.15 27.29
N LEU A 348 -17.00 -1.72 26.07
CA LEU A 348 -17.57 -3.05 25.78
C LEU A 348 -16.91 -4.17 26.59
N ARG A 349 -15.59 -4.13 26.76
CA ARG A 349 -14.85 -5.11 27.60
C ARG A 349 -15.30 -5.05 29.07
N THR A 350 -15.65 -3.86 29.56
CA THR A 350 -16.19 -3.66 30.91
C THR A 350 -17.70 -3.95 31.04
N GLY A 351 -18.34 -4.44 29.97
CA GLY A 351 -19.78 -4.77 29.97
C GLY A 351 -20.69 -3.56 29.84
N LYS A 352 -20.17 -2.38 29.46
CA LYS A 352 -20.99 -1.19 29.23
C LYS A 352 -21.61 -1.25 27.82
N ILE A 353 -22.81 -0.70 27.72
CA ILE A 353 -23.45 -0.44 26.44
C ILE A 353 -22.78 0.80 25.81
N ILE A 354 -22.32 0.66 24.57
CA ILE A 354 -21.80 1.78 23.78
C ILE A 354 -22.79 2.13 22.67
N ILE A 355 -22.68 3.35 22.14
CA ILE A 355 -23.41 3.76 20.93
C ILE A 355 -22.41 3.82 19.78
N CYS A 356 -22.71 3.14 18.67
CA CYS A 356 -21.87 3.18 17.48
C CYS A 356 -21.79 4.64 16.98
N PRO A 357 -20.58 5.21 16.81
CA PRO A 357 -20.43 6.61 16.39
C PRO A 357 -20.85 6.84 14.94
N PHE A 358 -21.04 5.78 14.15
CA PHE A 358 -21.39 5.85 12.73
C PHE A 358 -22.89 5.68 12.50
N CYS A 359 -23.51 4.61 13.03
CA CYS A 359 -24.92 4.30 12.79
C CYS A 359 -25.84 4.57 13.99
N GLY A 360 -25.30 4.91 15.16
CA GLY A 360 -26.09 5.22 16.36
C GLY A 360 -26.72 3.99 17.06
N VAL A 361 -26.46 2.77 16.60
CA VAL A 361 -26.98 1.56 17.28
C VAL A 361 -26.31 1.38 18.63
N SER A 362 -27.09 0.95 19.63
CA SER A 362 -26.56 0.54 20.94
C SER A 362 -26.01 -0.87 20.86
N ILE A 363 -24.75 -1.05 21.29
CA ILE A 363 -24.03 -2.33 21.30
C ILE A 363 -23.71 -2.66 22.75
N GLY A 364 -24.21 -3.79 23.23
CA GLY A 364 -23.90 -4.35 24.54
C GLY A 364 -23.49 -5.81 24.40
N ARG A 365 -22.77 -6.32 25.40
CA ARG A 365 -22.47 -7.75 25.52
C ARG A 365 -23.57 -8.47 26.26
#